data_AF-A0A971D0T3-F1
#
_entry.id   AF-A0A971D0T3-F1
#
_cell.length_a   1.000
_cell.length_b   1.000
_cell.length_c   1.000
_cell.angle_alpha   90.00
_cell.angle_beta   90.00
_cell.angle_gamma   90.00
#
_symmetry.space_group_name_H-M   'P 1'
#
loop_
_entity.id
_entity.type
_entity.pdbx_description
1 polymer ?
#
loop_
_entity_poly.entity_id
_entity_poly.type
_entity_poly.pdbx_seq_one_letter_code
_entity_poly.pdbx_strand_id
1 'polypeptide(L)'
;CSWLPLSALTEEVVGRQRTVVNATSLGMAGKGKVPSVLADKVTAGQIVFDVVYGPAPTGLLAAAQARGATVVDGLALLLRQAAEAFSLWTGVPAPLEVMRDAVTRRQDEEEDQGAARPAGRARRRRAGTDHGSRPAGG
;
A
#
# COMPACT_ATOMS: atom_id res chain seq x y z
N CYS A 1 -18.49 15.47 -14.73
CA CYS A 1 -17.17 15.26 -14.10
C CYS A 1 -16.08 15.49 -15.13
N SER A 2 -15.13 16.38 -14.85
CA SER A 2 -13.89 16.48 -15.63
C SER A 2 -12.93 15.38 -15.17
N TRP A 3 -12.32 14.69 -16.12
CA TRP A 3 -11.21 13.78 -15.83
C TRP A 3 -9.92 14.61 -15.75
N LEU A 4 -9.08 14.34 -14.74
CA LEU A 4 -7.76 14.94 -14.59
C LEU A 4 -6.73 13.81 -14.50
N PRO A 5 -5.60 13.90 -15.24
CA PRO A 5 -4.51 12.95 -15.04
C PRO A 5 -3.89 13.14 -13.64
N LEU A 6 -3.27 12.08 -13.11
CA LEU A 6 -2.62 12.11 -11.80
C LEU A 6 -1.57 13.22 -11.69
N SER A 7 -0.85 13.50 -12.78
CA SER A 7 0.14 14.58 -12.87
C SER A 7 -0.43 16.00 -12.78
N ALA A 8 -1.74 16.16 -12.98
CA ALA A 8 -2.44 17.45 -12.88
C ALA A 8 -3.14 17.64 -11.53
N LEU A 9 -3.02 16.68 -10.60
CA LEU A 9 -3.56 16.86 -9.25
C LEU A 9 -2.71 17.87 -8.47
N THR A 10 -3.37 18.89 -7.95
CA THR A 10 -2.79 19.90 -7.08
C THR A 10 -3.45 19.86 -5.71
N GLU A 11 -2.79 20.44 -4.71
CA GLU A 11 -3.34 20.55 -3.37
C GLU A 11 -4.69 21.28 -3.35
N GLU A 12 -4.87 22.29 -4.21
CA GLU A 12 -6.12 23.04 -4.33
C GLU A 12 -7.25 22.16 -4.87
N VAL A 13 -6.99 21.34 -5.89
CA VAL A 13 -7.98 20.42 -6.45
C VAL A 13 -8.43 19.41 -5.39
N VAL A 14 -7.47 18.84 -4.65
CA VAL A 14 -7.72 17.86 -3.59
C VAL A 14 -8.46 18.48 -2.41
N GLY A 15 -8.04 19.67 -1.95
CA GLY A 15 -8.65 20.37 -0.83
C GLY A 15 -10.10 20.79 -1.04
N ARG A 16 -10.55 20.90 -2.31
CA ARG A 16 -11.94 21.19 -2.68
C ARG A 16 -12.85 19.96 -2.63
N GLN A 17 -12.30 18.76 -2.50
CA GLN A 17 -13.09 17.53 -2.47
C GLN A 17 -13.46 17.15 -1.04
N ARG A 18 -14.68 16.65 -0.84
CA ARG A 18 -15.08 16.07 0.45
C ARG A 18 -14.43 14.70 0.70
N THR A 19 -14.19 13.96 -0.37
CA THR A 19 -13.67 12.58 -0.30
C THR A 19 -12.55 12.40 -1.31
N VAL A 20 -11.47 11.78 -0.88
CA VAL A 20 -10.35 11.33 -1.72
C VAL A 20 -10.31 9.81 -1.67
N VAL A 21 -10.29 9.16 -2.83
CA VAL A 21 -10.22 7.69 -2.93
C VAL A 21 -8.99 7.28 -3.74
N ASN A 22 -8.05 6.59 -3.11
CA ASN A 22 -7.02 5.86 -3.84
C ASN A 22 -7.56 4.48 -4.23
N ALA A 23 -7.84 4.31 -5.51
CA ALA A 23 -8.23 3.02 -6.12
C ALA A 23 -7.11 2.43 -7.01
N THR A 24 -5.89 2.93 -6.87
CA THR A 24 -4.72 2.47 -7.63
C THR A 24 -3.92 1.44 -6.83
N SER A 25 -2.88 0.86 -7.43
CA SER A 25 -1.92 0.00 -6.71
C SER A 25 -0.81 0.78 -6.00
N LEU A 26 -0.78 2.12 -6.10
CA LEU A 26 0.19 2.93 -5.37
C LEU A 26 -0.06 2.80 -3.87
N GLY A 27 1.01 2.65 -3.09
CA GLY A 27 0.92 2.33 -1.67
C GLY A 27 1.06 0.83 -1.36
N MET A 28 0.91 -0.05 -2.34
CA MET A 28 1.25 -1.47 -2.19
C MET A 28 2.77 -1.70 -2.19
N ALA A 29 3.22 -2.72 -1.46
CA ALA A 29 4.62 -3.13 -1.44
C ALA A 29 5.17 -3.33 -2.87
N GLY A 30 6.26 -2.62 -3.19
CA GLY A 30 6.91 -2.70 -4.51
C GLY A 30 6.19 -2.01 -5.67
N LYS A 31 5.07 -1.30 -5.44
CA LYS A 31 4.29 -0.61 -6.50
C LYS A 31 4.48 0.90 -6.56
N GLY A 32 5.29 1.47 -5.66
CA GLY A 32 5.54 2.90 -5.58
C GLY A 32 4.69 3.60 -4.52
N LYS A 33 4.97 4.89 -4.30
CA LYS A 33 4.30 5.70 -3.28
C LYS A 33 3.09 6.42 -3.85
N VAL A 34 2.07 6.60 -3.03
CA VAL A 34 0.98 7.52 -3.33
C VAL A 34 1.54 8.96 -3.36
N PRO A 35 1.17 9.80 -4.35
CA PRO A 35 1.61 11.19 -4.39
C PRO A 35 1.22 11.94 -3.13
N SER A 36 2.17 12.67 -2.52
CA SER A 36 1.95 13.39 -1.25
C SER A 36 0.83 14.44 -1.36
N VAL A 37 0.65 15.02 -2.55
CA VAL A 37 -0.40 16.01 -2.86
C VAL A 37 -1.81 15.55 -2.48
N LEU A 38 -2.05 14.24 -2.42
CA LEU A 38 -3.32 13.66 -1.99
C LEU A 38 -3.58 13.78 -0.48
N ALA A 39 -2.54 14.02 0.32
CA ALA A 39 -2.61 14.16 1.77
C ALA A 39 -2.16 15.56 2.27
N ASP A 40 -1.33 16.28 1.52
CA ASP A 40 -0.59 17.46 1.98
C ASP A 40 -1.47 18.63 2.48
N LYS A 41 -2.71 18.73 2.01
CA LYS A 41 -3.70 19.74 2.47
C LYS A 41 -5.04 19.13 2.89
N VAL A 42 -5.06 17.84 3.19
CA VAL A 42 -6.29 17.23 3.72
C VAL A 42 -6.59 17.83 5.09
N THR A 43 -7.87 18.12 5.33
CA THR A 43 -8.40 18.73 6.54
C THR A 43 -9.29 17.75 7.31
N ALA A 44 -9.61 18.09 8.57
CA ALA A 44 -10.49 17.26 9.41
C ALA A 44 -11.92 17.09 8.86
N GLY A 45 -12.35 17.92 7.91
CA GLY A 45 -13.66 17.80 7.25
C GLY A 45 -13.70 16.79 6.09
N GLN A 46 -12.56 16.18 5.74
CA GLN A 46 -12.43 15.29 4.59
C GLN A 46 -12.34 13.82 4.99
N ILE A 47 -12.75 12.96 4.05
CA ILE A 47 -12.62 11.51 4.14
C ILE A 47 -11.54 11.06 3.15
N VAL A 48 -10.57 10.29 3.63
CA VAL A 48 -9.54 9.66 2.79
C VAL A 48 -9.70 8.16 2.85
N PHE A 49 -9.97 7.57 1.69
CA PHE A 49 -10.17 6.14 1.53
C PHE A 49 -9.04 5.59 0.66
N ASP A 50 -8.39 4.54 1.13
CA ASP A 50 -7.42 3.79 0.33
C ASP A 50 -7.88 2.32 0.21
N VAL A 51 -8.03 1.82 -1.01
CA VAL A 51 -8.44 0.42 -1.24
C VAL A 51 -7.32 -0.59 -0.96
N VAL A 52 -6.10 -0.11 -0.71
CA VAL A 52 -4.98 -0.95 -0.28
C VAL A 52 -5.25 -1.48 1.13
N TYR A 53 -5.19 -2.80 1.29
CA TYR A 53 -5.49 -3.55 2.53
C TYR A 53 -4.26 -4.24 3.13
N GLY A 54 -3.07 -3.64 2.96
CA GLY A 54 -1.84 -4.13 3.59
C GLY A 54 -1.91 -4.08 5.12
N PRO A 55 -1.00 -4.77 5.83
CA PRO A 55 -1.05 -4.88 7.29
C PRO A 55 -0.72 -3.55 7.99
N ALA A 56 0.16 -2.74 7.40
CA ALA A 56 0.39 -1.37 7.83
C ALA A 56 -0.45 -0.36 7.01
N PRO A 57 -0.91 0.75 7.63
CA PRO A 57 -1.52 1.84 6.89
C PRO A 57 -0.60 2.36 5.78
N THR A 58 -1.17 2.71 4.63
CA THR A 58 -0.40 3.36 3.56
C THR A 58 0.08 4.73 4.00
N GLY A 59 1.12 5.25 3.32
CA GLY A 59 1.60 6.62 3.58
C GLY A 59 0.51 7.68 3.38
N LEU A 60 -0.48 7.43 2.51
CA LEU A 60 -1.65 8.29 2.32
C LEU A 60 -2.51 8.33 3.58
N LEU A 61 -2.92 7.15 4.09
CA LEU A 61 -3.76 7.07 5.28
C LEU A 61 -3.05 7.62 6.51
N ALA A 62 -1.77 7.29 6.70
CA ALA A 62 -0.97 7.80 7.81
C ALA A 62 -0.88 9.34 7.78
N ALA A 63 -0.62 9.94 6.61
CA ALA A 63 -0.53 11.40 6.48
C ALA A 63 -1.89 12.10 6.64
N ALA A 64 -2.97 11.50 6.13
CA ALA A 64 -4.32 12.02 6.28
C ALA A 64 -4.77 11.98 7.76
N GLN A 65 -4.53 10.86 8.44
CA GLN A 65 -4.85 10.69 9.85
C GLN A 65 -4.09 11.68 10.73
N ALA A 66 -2.80 11.92 10.46
CA ALA A 66 -1.99 12.92 11.17
C ALA A 66 -2.53 14.36 11.04
N ARG A 67 -3.39 14.62 10.04
CA ARG A 67 -4.04 15.91 9.78
C ARG A 67 -5.49 15.97 10.27
N GLY A 68 -5.94 14.93 10.97
CA GLY A 68 -7.28 14.84 11.54
C GLY A 68 -8.36 14.42 10.55
N ALA A 69 -8.00 14.01 9.33
CA ALA A 69 -8.97 13.50 8.37
C ALA A 69 -9.59 12.18 8.86
N THR A 70 -10.83 11.91 8.44
CA THR A 70 -11.40 10.57 8.63
C THR A 70 -10.77 9.62 7.62
N VAL A 71 -10.15 8.54 8.10
CA VAL A 71 -9.52 7.54 7.23
C VAL A 71 -10.36 6.27 7.15
N VAL A 72 -10.42 5.68 5.95
CA VAL A 72 -11.03 4.38 5.71
C VAL A 72 -9.98 3.50 5.06
N ASP A 73 -9.64 2.38 5.69
CA ASP A 73 -8.69 1.41 5.16
C ASP A 73 -9.37 0.40 4.21
N GLY A 74 -8.56 -0.21 3.35
CA GLY A 74 -9.03 -1.19 2.37
C GLY A 74 -9.42 -2.53 3.00
N LEU A 75 -8.95 -2.83 4.22
CA LEU A 75 -9.26 -4.08 4.89
C LEU A 75 -10.71 -4.08 5.40
N ALA A 76 -11.19 -2.95 5.91
CA ALA A 76 -12.59 -2.74 6.26
C ALA A 76 -13.51 -2.90 5.05
N LEU A 77 -13.07 -2.44 3.87
CA LEU A 77 -13.75 -2.68 2.60
C LEU A 77 -13.78 -4.18 2.27
N LEU A 78 -12.62 -4.85 2.30
CA LEU A 78 -12.47 -6.27 2.03
C LEU A 78 -13.35 -7.16 2.94
N LEU A 79 -13.44 -6.82 4.22
CA LEU A 79 -14.29 -7.57 5.15
C LEU A 79 -15.77 -7.37 4.86
N ARG A 80 -16.19 -6.13 4.58
CA ARG A 80 -17.60 -5.82 4.29
C ARG A 80 -18.06 -6.47 2.99
N GLN A 81 -17.25 -6.43 1.92
CA GLN A 81 -17.61 -7.07 0.66
C GLN A 81 -17.65 -8.60 0.78
N ALA A 82 -16.74 -9.19 1.56
CA ALA A 82 -16.74 -10.62 1.82
C ALA A 82 -17.96 -11.05 2.66
N ALA A 83 -18.34 -10.25 3.65
CA ALA A 83 -19.51 -10.50 4.50
C ALA A 83 -20.82 -10.47 3.68
N GLU A 84 -20.95 -9.50 2.77
CA GLU A 84 -22.10 -9.44 1.86
C GLU A 84 -22.16 -10.67 0.95
N ALA A 85 -21.04 -11.01 0.30
CA ALA A 85 -20.96 -12.20 -0.56
C ALA A 85 -21.28 -13.49 0.20
N PHE A 86 -20.73 -13.67 1.40
CA PHE A 86 -21.00 -14.83 2.26
C PHE A 86 -22.49 -14.94 2.57
N SER A 87 -23.14 -13.84 2.96
CA SER A 87 -24.55 -13.82 3.32
C SER A 87 -25.44 -14.16 2.12
N LEU A 88 -25.10 -13.60 0.95
CA LEU A 88 -25.80 -13.89 -0.31
C LEU A 88 -25.69 -15.36 -0.74
N TRP A 89 -24.51 -15.98 -0.59
CA TRP A 89 -24.29 -17.36 -1.02
C TRP A 89 -24.86 -18.40 -0.05
N THR A 90 -24.77 -18.13 1.25
CA THR A 90 -25.14 -19.12 2.28
C THR A 90 -26.56 -18.95 2.78
N GLY A 91 -27.15 -17.76 2.59
CA GLY A 91 -28.42 -17.38 3.22
C GLY A 91 -28.32 -17.18 4.75
N VAL A 92 -27.11 -17.21 5.32
CA VAL A 92 -26.85 -17.05 6.76
C VAL A 92 -26.09 -15.75 6.98
N PRO A 93 -26.38 -14.98 8.05
CA PRO A 93 -25.61 -13.78 8.37
C PRO A 93 -24.11 -14.06 8.48
N ALA A 94 -23.28 -13.25 7.83
CA ALA A 94 -21.84 -13.40 7.89
C ALA A 94 -21.30 -13.18 9.32
N PRO A 95 -20.42 -14.09 9.82
CA PRO A 95 -19.79 -13.94 11.12
C PRO A 95 -18.63 -12.94 11.04
N LEU A 96 -18.95 -11.64 10.95
CA LEU A 96 -17.99 -10.58 10.64
C LEU A 96 -16.76 -10.54 11.57
N GLU A 97 -16.96 -10.77 12.87
CA GLU A 97 -15.84 -10.79 13.84
C GLU A 97 -14.90 -11.97 13.58
N VAL A 98 -15.44 -13.16 13.29
CA VAL A 98 -14.62 -14.33 12.94
C VAL A 98 -13.83 -14.09 11.66
N MET A 99 -14.45 -13.43 10.68
CA MET A 99 -13.78 -13.07 9.42
C MET A 99 -12.66 -12.05 9.67
N ARG A 100 -12.87 -11.06 10.54
CA ARG A 100 -11.85 -10.08 10.94
C ARG A 100 -10.67 -10.78 11.62
N ASP A 101 -10.93 -11.60 12.62
CA ASP A 101 -9.89 -12.33 13.37
C ASP A 101 -9.07 -13.24 12.47
N ALA A 102 -9.71 -13.87 11.48
CA ALA A 102 -9.02 -14.73 10.52
C ALA A 102 -8.05 -13.95 9.62
N VAL A 103 -8.40 -12.72 9.20
CA VAL A 103 -7.53 -11.90 8.37
C VAL A 103 -6.37 -11.30 9.18
N THR A 104 -6.65 -10.78 10.39
CA THR A 104 -5.61 -10.20 11.25
C THR A 104 -4.53 -11.23 11.59
N ARG A 105 -4.93 -12.44 12.01
CA ARG A 105 -3.96 -13.52 12.33
C ARG A 105 -3.04 -13.84 11.16
N ARG A 106 -3.59 -13.90 9.95
CA ARG A 106 -2.81 -14.19 8.74
C ARG A 106 -1.82 -13.07 8.43
N GLN A 107 -2.21 -11.81 8.65
CA GLN A 107 -1.33 -10.66 8.44
C GLN A 107 -0.17 -10.66 9.42
N ASP A 108 -0.42 -10.95 10.70
CA ASP A 108 0.62 -11.07 11.72
C ASP A 108 1.64 -12.17 11.35
N GLU A 109 1.15 -13.33 10.90
CA GLU A 109 1.99 -14.45 10.45
C GLU A 109 2.86 -14.09 9.24
N GLU A 110 2.35 -13.29 8.29
CA GLU A 110 3.07 -12.86 7.10
C GLU A 110 4.15 -11.79 7.42
N GLU A 111 3.88 -10.89 8.37
CA GLU A 111 4.85 -9.91 8.86
C GLU A 111 6.02 -10.58 9.57
N ASP A 112 5.74 -11.55 10.45
CA ASP A 112 6.76 -12.32 11.17
C ASP A 112 7.66 -13.13 10.20
N GLN A 113 7.07 -13.72 9.16
CA GLN A 113 7.81 -14.45 8.12
C GLN A 113 8.63 -13.52 7.21
N GLY A 114 8.15 -12.29 6.98
CA GLY A 114 8.85 -11.26 6.22
C GLY A 114 10.07 -10.69 6.96
N ALA A 115 9.96 -10.50 8.28
CA ALA A 115 11.05 -10.09 9.15
C ALA A 115 12.16 -11.16 9.28
N ALA A 116 11.80 -12.44 9.12
CA ALA A 116 12.72 -13.58 9.22
C ALA A 116 13.54 -13.86 7.94
N ARG A 117 13.37 -13.12 6.82
CA ARG A 117 14.22 -13.32 5.62
C ARG A 117 15.55 -12.59 5.78
N PRO A 118 16.70 -13.29 5.94
CA PRO A 118 17.98 -12.62 5.97
C PRO A 118 18.25 -11.96 4.61
N ALA A 119 18.72 -10.71 4.63
CA ALA A 119 19.16 -10.01 3.43
C ALA A 119 20.17 -10.89 2.68
N GLY A 120 19.84 -11.21 1.41
CA GLY A 120 20.60 -12.12 0.58
C GLY A 120 22.09 -11.80 0.63
N ARG A 121 22.89 -12.79 1.03
CA ARG A 121 24.35 -12.73 1.14
C ARG A 121 24.91 -12.14 -0.16
N ALA A 122 25.48 -10.94 -0.06
CA ALA A 122 26.13 -10.28 -1.19
C ALA A 122 27.15 -11.24 -1.82
N ARG A 123 26.91 -11.61 -3.09
CA ARG A 123 27.80 -12.48 -3.85
C ARG A 123 29.12 -11.73 -4.04
N ARG A 124 30.12 -12.03 -3.20
CA ARG A 124 31.49 -11.49 -3.33
C ARG A 124 31.94 -11.75 -4.76
N ARG A 125 32.08 -10.68 -5.55
CA ARG A 125 32.79 -10.71 -6.83
C ARG A 125 34.23 -11.12 -6.51
N ARG A 126 34.66 -12.28 -7.02
CA ARG A 126 36.07 -12.65 -7.03
C ARG A 126 36.80 -11.58 -7.82
N ALA A 127 37.83 -10.98 -7.21
CA ALA A 127 38.72 -10.05 -7.86
C ALA A 127 39.31 -10.73 -9.11
N GLY A 128 39.15 -10.09 -10.27
CA GLY A 128 39.87 -10.45 -11.47
C GLY A 128 41.35 -10.14 -11.24
N THR A 129 42.20 -11.14 -11.43
CA THR A 129 43.64 -10.97 -11.57
C THR A 129 43.92 -10.27 -12.89
N ASP A 130 44.57 -9.12 -12.79
CA ASP A 130 44.98 -8.25 -13.88
C ASP A 130 46.14 -8.84 -14.70
N HIS A 131 46.28 -8.32 -15.91
CA HIS A 131 46.98 -8.87 -17.07
C HIS A 131 48.52 -8.84 -16.97
N GLY A 132 49.17 -9.90 -17.43
CA GLY A 132 50.60 -9.94 -17.76
C GLY A 132 50.81 -10.06 -19.28
N SER A 133 51.19 -8.95 -19.89
CA SER A 133 51.45 -8.76 -21.33
C SER A 133 52.54 -9.68 -21.91
N ARG A 134 52.28 -10.28 -23.08
CA ARG A 134 53.30 -10.90 -23.95
C ARG A 134 53.89 -9.82 -24.88
N PRO A 135 55.21 -9.72 -25.07
CA PRO A 135 55.78 -8.96 -26.18
C PRO A 135 55.78 -9.81 -27.47
N ALA A 136 55.50 -9.14 -28.59
CA ALA A 136 55.66 -9.68 -29.94
C ALA A 136 57.14 -9.71 -30.34
N GLY A 137 57.53 -10.73 -31.10
CA GLY A 137 58.87 -10.90 -31.66
C GLY A 137 59.19 -9.93 -32.79
N GLY A 138 60.47 -9.94 -33.20
CA GLY A 138 60.98 -9.26 -34.39
C GLY A 138 60.78 -10.03 -35.69
#